data_AF-A0A840HES9-F1
#
_entry.id   AF-A0A840HES9-F1
#
_cell.length_a   1.000
_cell.length_b   1.000
_cell.length_c   1.000
_cell.angle_alpha   90.00
_cell.angle_beta   90.00
_cell.angle_gamma   90.00
#
_symmetry.space_group_name_H-M   'P 1'
#
loop_
_entity.id
_entity.type
_entity.pdbx_description
1 polymer ?
#
loop_
_entity_poly.entity_id
_entity_poly.type
_entity_poly.pdbx_seq_one_letter_code
_entity_poly.pdbx_strand_id
1 'polypeptide(L)'
;MPGNVSYNGYMSTRELLRAIERAGSTNNVKIIKELENLKVSATDRMQHFDAYMDPVTHQMQQTIYLARRNAKLSDNTDLYEIISWTEPKSAADDAAPTKCKLTPYEQVPTVDS
;
A
#
# COMPACT_ATOMS: atom_id res chain seq x y z
N MET A 1 -11.74 1.05 -17.67
CA MET A 1 -10.87 0.38 -16.68
C MET A 1 -10.37 1.40 -15.67
N PRO A 2 -10.57 1.20 -14.36
CA PRO A 2 -9.90 2.02 -13.36
C PRO A 2 -8.38 1.85 -13.51
N GLY A 3 -7.64 2.96 -13.58
CA GLY A 3 -6.18 2.93 -13.62
C GLY A 3 -5.57 2.67 -12.24
N ASN A 4 -4.24 2.51 -12.21
CA ASN A 4 -3.48 2.29 -10.97
C ASN A 4 -3.78 3.33 -9.87
N VAL A 5 -3.94 4.60 -10.25
CA VAL A 5 -4.23 5.68 -9.28
C VAL A 5 -5.59 5.49 -8.61
N SER A 6 -6.64 5.21 -9.39
CA SER A 6 -8.00 4.96 -8.86
C SER A 6 -8.05 3.71 -7.99
N TYR A 7 -7.38 2.64 -8.44
CA TYR A 7 -7.25 1.40 -7.66
C TYR A 7 -6.57 1.65 -6.31
N ASN A 8 -5.41 2.35 -6.29
CA ASN A 8 -4.71 2.64 -5.05
C ASN A 8 -5.52 3.58 -4.14
N GLY A 9 -6.25 4.55 -4.71
CA GLY A 9 -7.16 5.38 -3.93
C GLY A 9 -8.21 4.56 -3.20
N TYR A 10 -8.88 3.63 -3.90
CA TYR A 10 -9.83 2.71 -3.29
C TYR A 10 -9.20 1.86 -2.18
N MET A 11 -8.05 1.23 -2.46
CA MET A 11 -7.37 0.36 -1.50
C MET A 11 -6.92 1.12 -0.25
N SER A 12 -6.31 2.29 -0.42
CA SER A 12 -5.85 3.12 0.71
C SER A 12 -7.01 3.58 1.58
N THR A 13 -8.12 4.03 0.98
CA THR A 13 -9.32 4.41 1.75
C THR A 13 -9.93 3.21 2.47
N ARG A 14 -10.04 2.06 1.79
CA ARG A 14 -10.56 0.83 2.39
C ARG A 14 -9.75 0.42 3.63
N GLU A 15 -8.42 0.40 3.52
CA GLU A 15 -7.56 -0.02 4.64
C GLU A 15 -7.50 1.03 5.76
N LEU A 16 -7.60 2.33 5.44
CA LEU A 16 -7.73 3.38 6.45
C LEU A 16 -9.01 3.22 7.28
N LEU A 17 -10.16 3.02 6.63
CA LEU A 17 -11.43 2.84 7.33
C LEU A 17 -11.44 1.57 8.18
N ARG A 18 -10.88 0.48 7.68
CA ARG A 18 -10.70 -0.76 8.47
C ARG A 18 -9.75 -0.57 9.66
N ALA A 19 -8.70 0.23 9.52
CA ALA A 19 -7.82 0.55 10.63
C ALA A 19 -8.53 1.38 11.71
N ILE A 20 -9.39 2.32 11.30
CA ILE A 20 -10.28 3.05 12.22
C ILE A 20 -11.21 2.10 12.97
N GLU A 21 -11.82 1.14 12.27
CA GLU A 21 -12.67 0.11 12.89
C GLU A 21 -11.91 -0.75 13.90
N ARG A 22 -10.71 -1.24 13.54
CA ARG A 22 -9.85 -2.01 14.46
C ARG A 22 -9.41 -1.21 15.68
N ALA A 23 -9.05 0.06 15.47
CA ALA A 23 -8.66 0.97 16.54
C ALA A 23 -9.84 1.36 17.45
N GLY A 24 -11.09 1.20 16.97
CA GLY A 24 -12.30 1.65 17.66
C GLY A 24 -12.29 3.15 17.95
N SER A 25 -11.60 3.95 17.14
CA SER A 25 -11.33 5.36 17.43
C SER A 25 -10.87 6.11 16.18
N THR A 26 -11.14 7.41 16.15
CA THR A 26 -10.58 8.34 15.15
C THR A 26 -9.25 8.96 15.58
N ASN A 27 -8.70 8.57 16.73
CA ASN A 27 -7.39 9.02 17.18
C ASN A 27 -6.29 8.51 16.23
N ASN A 28 -5.60 9.45 15.57
CA ASN A 28 -4.61 9.15 14.54
C ASN A 28 -3.44 8.29 15.03
N VAL A 29 -2.97 8.44 16.27
CA VAL A 29 -1.88 7.59 16.78
C VAL A 29 -2.34 6.13 16.92
N LYS A 30 -3.57 5.89 17.38
CA LYS A 30 -4.15 4.53 17.42
C LYS A 30 -4.29 3.94 16.02
N ILE A 31 -4.77 4.74 15.06
CA ILE A 31 -4.93 4.31 13.66
C ILE A 31 -3.57 4.01 13.00
N ILE A 32 -2.56 4.85 13.23
CA ILE A 32 -1.20 4.63 12.70
C ILE A 32 -0.68 3.28 13.19
N LYS A 33 -0.81 2.96 14.49
CA LYS A 33 -0.39 1.68 15.05
C LYS A 33 -1.12 0.48 14.42
N GLU A 34 -2.40 0.63 14.08
CA GLU A 34 -3.16 -0.39 13.34
C GLU A 34 -2.71 -0.53 11.88
N LEU A 35 -2.29 0.56 11.24
CA LEU A 35 -1.79 0.57 9.87
C LEU A 35 -0.35 0.03 9.79
N GLU A 36 0.49 0.26 10.78
CA GLU A 36 1.85 -0.28 10.86
C GLU A 36 1.90 -1.81 10.92
N ASN A 37 0.80 -2.44 11.35
CA ASN A 37 0.64 -3.90 11.35
C ASN A 37 -0.12 -4.43 10.12
N LEU A 38 -0.49 -3.55 9.19
CA LEU A 38 -1.30 -3.91 8.03
C LEU A 38 -0.56 -4.90 7.13
N LYS A 39 -1.22 -6.03 6.88
CA LYS A 39 -0.90 -6.99 5.82
C LYS A 39 -2.15 -7.24 5.00
N VAL A 40 -2.01 -7.23 3.68
CA VAL A 40 -3.11 -7.48 2.75
C VAL A 40 -2.68 -8.60 1.82
N SER A 41 -3.52 -9.64 1.74
CA SER A 41 -3.21 -10.81 0.91
C SER A 41 -3.05 -10.43 -0.57
N ALA A 42 -2.24 -11.20 -1.29
CA ALA A 42 -2.06 -11.09 -2.73
C ALA A 42 -3.43 -11.08 -3.44
N THR A 43 -4.33 -11.98 -3.03
CA THR A 43 -5.69 -12.10 -3.56
C THR A 43 -6.51 -10.83 -3.33
N ASP A 44 -6.54 -10.30 -2.10
CA ASP A 44 -7.34 -9.10 -1.77
C ASP A 44 -6.80 -7.82 -2.42
N ARG A 45 -5.51 -7.82 -2.78
CA ARG A 45 -4.89 -6.77 -3.58
C ARG A 45 -4.95 -7.02 -5.07
N MET A 46 -5.36 -8.18 -5.55
CA MET A 46 -5.25 -8.55 -6.97
C MET A 46 -3.79 -8.41 -7.47
N GLN A 47 -2.84 -8.91 -6.67
CA GLN A 47 -1.41 -8.91 -6.94
C GLN A 47 -0.82 -10.32 -6.83
N HIS A 48 0.46 -10.50 -7.17
CA HIS A 48 1.14 -11.80 -7.10
C HIS A 48 1.64 -12.14 -5.69
N PHE A 49 1.95 -11.12 -4.87
CA PHE A 49 2.43 -11.30 -3.50
C PHE A 49 1.64 -10.44 -2.53
N ASP A 50 1.62 -10.87 -1.27
CA ASP A 50 1.07 -10.09 -0.17
C ASP A 50 1.77 -8.73 -0.07
N ALA A 51 1.02 -7.71 0.31
CA ALA A 51 1.57 -6.40 0.63
C ALA A 51 1.52 -6.13 2.13
N TYR A 52 2.37 -5.25 2.58
CA TYR A 52 2.42 -4.84 3.98
C TYR A 52 2.85 -3.38 4.12
N MET A 53 2.44 -2.76 5.21
CA MET A 53 2.98 -1.45 5.58
C MET A 53 4.34 -1.64 6.26
N ASP A 54 5.36 -0.92 5.82
CA ASP A 54 6.61 -0.83 6.57
C ASP A 54 6.43 0.15 7.75
N PRO A 55 6.56 -0.31 9.02
CA PRO A 55 6.35 0.55 10.18
C PRO A 55 7.44 1.62 10.36
N VAL A 56 8.62 1.45 9.75
CA VAL A 56 9.74 2.39 9.88
C VAL A 56 9.60 3.56 8.90
N THR A 57 9.00 3.31 7.73
CA THR A 57 8.95 4.28 6.62
C THR A 57 7.54 4.70 6.23
N HIS A 58 6.51 3.99 6.71
CA HIS A 58 5.10 4.11 6.31
C HIS A 58 4.88 3.93 4.80
N GLN A 59 5.80 3.26 4.11
CA GLN A 59 5.63 2.87 2.73
C GLN A 59 4.88 1.54 2.64
N MET A 60 3.87 1.50 1.77
CA MET A 60 3.22 0.24 1.39
C MET A 60 4.17 -0.56 0.49
N GLN A 61 4.74 -1.63 1.03
CA GLN A 61 5.55 -2.60 0.30
C GLN A 61 4.60 -3.53 -0.46
N GLN A 62 4.73 -3.59 -1.79
CA GLN A 62 3.84 -4.36 -2.64
C GLN A 62 4.56 -4.87 -3.90
N THR A 63 3.90 -5.77 -4.63
CA THR A 63 4.44 -6.29 -5.90
C THR A 63 4.64 -5.14 -6.91
N ILE A 64 5.83 -5.04 -7.51
CA ILE A 64 6.09 -4.14 -8.64
C ILE A 64 6.11 -4.94 -9.94
N TYR A 65 5.48 -4.40 -10.97
CA TYR A 65 5.35 -5.01 -12.30
C TYR A 65 6.19 -4.29 -13.33
N LEU A 66 6.90 -5.05 -14.15
CA LEU A 66 7.36 -4.59 -15.44
C LEU A 66 6.32 -4.99 -16.48
N ALA A 67 5.73 -4.01 -17.16
CA ALA A 67 4.75 -4.23 -18.20
C ALA A 67 5.11 -3.45 -19.46
N ARG A 68 4.66 -3.96 -20.60
CA ARG A 68 4.68 -3.23 -21.88
C ARG A 68 3.28 -3.06 -22.41
N ARG A 69 3.12 -2.16 -23.39
CA ARG A 69 1.89 -2.07 -24.17
C ARG A 69 1.60 -3.42 -24.84
N ASN A 70 0.37 -3.90 -24.71
CA ASN A 70 -0.08 -5.07 -25.46
C ASN A 70 -0.19 -4.72 -26.95
N ALA A 71 0.52 -5.48 -27.79
CA ALA A 71 0.52 -5.27 -29.24
C ALA A 71 -0.69 -5.93 -29.94
N LYS A 72 -1.39 -6.84 -29.28
CA LYS A 72 -2.53 -7.61 -29.81
C LYS A 72 -3.72 -7.50 -28.86
N LEU A 73 -4.32 -6.30 -28.84
CA LEU A 73 -5.48 -6.00 -28.01
C LEU A 73 -6.65 -6.92 -28.36
N SER A 74 -7.19 -7.65 -27.37
CA SER A 74 -8.45 -8.38 -27.53
C SER A 74 -9.67 -7.45 -27.46
N ASP A 75 -9.58 -6.36 -26.70
CA ASP A 75 -10.55 -5.25 -26.66
C ASP A 75 -9.87 -3.91 -26.28
N ASN A 76 -10.65 -2.85 -26.07
CA ASN A 76 -10.13 -1.52 -25.73
C ASN A 76 -9.62 -1.36 -24.29
N THR A 77 -9.66 -2.43 -23.49
CA THR A 77 -9.23 -2.49 -22.10
C THR A 77 -8.00 -3.36 -21.86
N ASP A 78 -7.67 -4.22 -22.82
CA ASP A 78 -6.53 -5.14 -22.83
C ASP A 78 -5.19 -4.44 -23.13
N LEU A 79 -4.84 -3.41 -22.36
CA LEU A 79 -3.80 -2.44 -22.73
C LEU A 79 -2.36 -2.90 -22.49
N TYR A 80 -2.13 -3.85 -21.58
CA TYR A 80 -0.80 -4.18 -21.08
C TYR A 80 -0.54 -5.69 -21.04
N GLU A 81 0.69 -6.05 -21.35
CA GLU A 81 1.23 -7.38 -21.10
C GLU A 81 2.24 -7.28 -19.96
N ILE A 82 2.05 -8.08 -18.91
CA ILE A 82 3.00 -8.18 -17.80
C ILE A 82 4.18 -9.04 -18.26
N ILE A 83 5.38 -8.48 -18.18
CA ILE A 83 6.64 -9.15 -18.56
C ILE A 83 7.22 -9.88 -17.35
N SER A 84 7.23 -9.23 -16.20
CA SER A 84 7.72 -9.79 -14.94
C SER A 84 7.14 -9.05 -13.74
N TRP A 85 7.31 -9.65 -12.57
CA TRP A 85 6.94 -9.10 -11.27
C TRP A 85 8.01 -9.43 -10.24
N THR A 86 8.10 -8.61 -9.20
CA THR A 86 9.08 -8.79 -8.12
C THR A 86 8.40 -8.75 -6.75
N GLU A 87 8.98 -9.49 -5.80
CA GLU A 87 8.51 -9.50 -4.41
C GLU A 87 8.66 -8.11 -3.78
N PRO A 88 7.75 -7.71 -2.86
CA PRO A 88 7.82 -6.41 -2.19
C PRO A 88 9.20 -6.10 -1.60
N LYS A 89 9.81 -7.07 -0.93
CA LYS A 89 11.13 -6.93 -0.31
C LYS A 89 12.23 -6.63 -1.35
N SER A 90 12.13 -7.20 -2.54
CA SER A 90 13.11 -7.00 -3.62
C SER A 90 12.93 -5.67 -4.35
N ALA A 91 11.81 -4.99 -4.19
CA ALA A 91 11.54 -3.66 -4.75
C ALA A 91 11.69 -2.53 -3.73
N ALA A 92 11.98 -2.85 -2.46
CA ALA A 92 12.07 -1.87 -1.39
C ALA A 92 13.19 -0.85 -1.64
N ASP A 93 12.97 0.40 -1.21
CA ASP A 93 14.02 1.42 -1.19
C ASP A 93 14.92 1.18 0.03
N ASP A 94 16.05 0.52 -0.17
CA ASP A 94 17.02 0.19 0.88
C ASP A 94 17.58 1.42 1.60
N ALA A 95 17.51 2.62 0.99
CA ALA A 95 17.96 3.84 1.65
C ALA A 95 16.89 4.44 2.57
N ALA A 96 15.60 4.15 2.33
CA ALA A 96 14.48 4.76 3.05
C ALA A 96 14.53 4.55 4.57
N PRO A 97 14.84 3.36 5.12
CA PRO A 97 14.88 3.15 6.58
C PRO A 97 15.90 4.05 7.30
N THR A 98 16.99 4.43 6.64
CA THR A 98 18.01 5.31 7.23
C THR A 98 17.68 6.80 7.08
N LYS A 99 16.96 7.16 6.01
CA LYS A 99 16.63 8.56 5.66
C LYS A 99 15.30 9.02 6.23
N CYS A 100 14.32 8.12 6.36
CA CYS A 100 13.04 8.43 6.97
C CYS A 100 13.22 8.60 8.48
N LYS A 101 12.73 9.73 9.01
CA LYS A 101 12.73 10.04 10.44
C LYS A 101 11.31 10.39 10.84
N LEU A 102 10.58 9.39 11.30
CA LEU A 102 9.23 9.57 11.81
C LEU A 102 9.25 10.33 13.14
N THR A 103 8.27 11.19 13.34
CA THR A 103 8.06 11.89 14.60
C THR A 103 7.68 10.88 15.69
N PRO A 104 8.26 10.96 16.92
CA PRO A 104 7.84 10.13 18.04
C PRO A 104 6.34 10.26 18.31
N TYR A 105 5.68 9.16 18.67
CA TYR A 105 4.23 9.12 18.86
C TYR A 105 3.69 10.18 19.82
N GLU A 106 4.44 10.48 20.88
CA GLU A 106 4.08 11.44 21.92
C GLU A 106 4.11 12.89 21.40
N GLN A 107 4.74 13.13 20.24
CA GLN A 107 4.84 14.43 19.59
C GLN A 107 3.91 14.56 18.38
N VAL A 108 3.19 13.49 18.00
CA VAL A 108 2.21 13.54 16.93
C VAL A 108 0.93 14.18 17.47
N PRO A 109 0.46 15.32 16.90
CA PRO A 109 -0.80 15.93 17.32
C PRO A 109 -1.96 14.93 17.18
N THR A 110 -2.82 14.84 18.19
CA THR A 110 -3.98 13.96 18.15
C THR A 110 -5.26 14.73 17.90
N VAL A 111 -6.13 14.18 17.05
CA VAL A 111 -7.55 14.52 17.09
C VAL A 111 -8.17 13.71 18.23
N ASP A 112 -8.64 14.42 19.24
CA ASP A 112 -9.34 13.84 20.37
C ASP A 112 -10.80 13.60 19.97
N SER A 113 -11.27 12.37 20.20
CA SER A 113 -12.70 12.03 20.21
C SER A 113 -13.24 12.14 21.62
#